data_AF-A0A661L0N4-F1
#
_entry.id   AF-A0A661L0N4-F1
#
_cell.length_a   1.000
_cell.length_b   1.000
_cell.length_c   1.000
_cell.angle_alpha   90.00
_cell.angle_beta   90.00
_cell.angle_gamma   90.00
#
_symmetry.space_group_name_H-M   'P 1'
#
loop_
_entity.id
_entity.type
_entity.pdbx_description
1 polymer ?
#
loop_
_entity_poly.entity_id
_entity_poly.type
_entity_poly.pdbx_seq_one_letter_code
_entity_poly.pdbx_strand_id
1 'polypeptide(L)' 'KTPKVGRNDPCPCGSGKKYKYCCGR' A
#
# COMPACT_ATOMS: atom_id res chain seq x y z
N LYS A 1 16.34 0.66 -0.63
CA LYS A 1 15.28 1.50 -1.24
C LYS A 1 13.98 0.74 -1.07
N THR A 2 13.14 1.11 -0.12
CA THR A 2 11.79 0.54 -0.03
C THR A 2 11.13 0.70 -1.41
N PRO A 3 10.57 -0.37 -2.01
CA PRO A 3 9.88 -0.24 -3.28
C PRO A 3 8.81 0.83 -3.08
N LYS A 4 8.77 1.83 -3.97
CA LYS A 4 7.71 2.82 -3.98
C LYS A 4 6.42 2.11 -4.37
N VAL A 5 5.75 1.52 -3.38
CA VAL A 5 4.39 0.97 -3.55
C VAL A 5 3.53 2.12 -4.05
N GLY A 6 2.95 1.95 -5.23
CA GLY A 6 2.06 2.94 -5.79
C GLY A 6 0.85 3.09 -4.89
N ARG A 7 0.33 4.32 -4.80
CA ARG A 7 -0.83 4.62 -3.93
C ARG A 7 -2.06 3.76 -4.22
N ASN A 8 -2.22 3.27 -5.45
CA ASN A 8 -3.35 2.42 -5.84
C ASN A 8 -3.07 0.92 -5.73
N ASP A 9 -1.82 0.50 -5.52
CA ASP A 9 -1.45 -0.92 -5.39
C ASP A 9 -2.02 -1.53 -4.09
N PRO A 10 -2.20 -2.86 -4.03
CA PRO A 10 -2.56 -3.54 -2.80
C PRO A 10 -1.52 -3.29 -1.69
N CYS A 11 -1.99 -3.14 -0.45
CA CYS A 11 -1.13 -2.88 0.69
C CYS A 11 -0.23 -4.10 0.97
N PRO A 12 1.10 -3.93 1.11
CA PRO A 12 2.02 -5.02 1.47
C PRO A 12 1.78 -5.58 2.88
N CYS A 13 0.94 -4.92 3.69
CA CYS A 13 0.52 -5.36 5.02
C CYS A 13 -0.48 -6.53 5.01
N GLY A 14 -0.96 -6.99 3.85
CA GLY A 14 -1.90 -8.10 3.75
C GLY A 14 -3.35 -7.77 4.13
N SER A 15 -3.68 -6.49 4.34
CA SER A 15 -5.03 -6.06 4.73
C SER A 15 -6.09 -6.16 3.61
N GLY A 16 -5.66 -6.46 2.38
CA GLY A 16 -6.52 -6.43 1.18
C GLY A 16 -6.91 -5.02 0.72
N LYS A 17 -6.58 -3.97 1.47
CA LYS A 17 -6.86 -2.57 1.10
C LYS A 17 -5.80 -2.03 0.15
N LYS A 18 -6.16 -1.05 -0.69
CA LYS A 18 -5.17 -0.27 -1.46
C LYS A 18 -4.25 0.50 -0.52
N TYR A 19 -2.99 0.68 -0.90
CA TYR A 19 -1.96 1.33 -0.10
C TYR A 19 -2.40 2.70 0.43
N LYS A 20 -2.98 3.56 -0.42
CA LYS A 20 -3.50 4.89 -0.03
C LYS A 20 -4.62 4.89 1.01
N TYR A 21 -5.27 3.75 1.24
CA TYR A 21 -6.36 3.60 2.23
C TYR A 21 -5.92 2.75 3.44
N CYS A 22 -4.63 2.43 3.55
CA CYS A 22 -4.07 1.61 4.62
C CYS A 22 -2.76 2.23 5.14
N CYS A 23 -1.61 1.61 4.89
CA CYS A 23 -0.29 2.10 5.35
C CYS A 23 0.19 3.37 4.63
N GLY A 24 -0.39 3.72 3.48
CA GLY A 24 -0.08 4.93 2.71
C GLY A 24 -1.05 6.08 2.95
N ARG A 25 -1.87 5.98 4.00
CA ARG A 25 -2.58 7.12 4.57
C ARG A 25 -1.59 8.12 5.17
#